data_AF-A0A938SM22-F1
#
_entry.id   AF-A0A938SM22-F1
#
_cell.length_a   1.000
_cell.length_b   1.000
_cell.length_c   1.000
_cell.angle_alpha   90.00
_cell.angle_beta   90.00
_cell.angle_gamma   90.00
#
_symmetry.space_group_name_H-M   'P 1'
#
loop_
_entity.id
_entity.type
_entity.pdbx_description
1 polymer ?
#
loop_
_entity_poly.entity_id
_entity_poly.type
_entity_poly.pdbx_seq_one_letter_code
_entity_poly.pdbx_strand_id
1 'polypeptide(L)'
;MVNLIENYPYPYVIGRLCWEVPCLMPSDWDAQHLNGKCSPLTVEDLKVAVDAVVVKQGIFSLCFHTHGWIANDQIIQMIDHAVERHGNKVKFLSFREVQDRLDEHLLGGHPIRAANGQDNGVRLIDLNGDGLLDVVIGNDQVKQTRTWSGETGTWAIGEFPCRLVRTDGEGNHLDCGARFGVLQRDGNASVLVRGDADSGLWHFTPSGWTEVANGLAGLELDRQPVRTEAGGCDRGVRLRDLDADGVCELIVANPEQNAVFGWSGRERYWRRLPISLPPGCSIVDGLGRDAGLRLVDVDGDGRADVVHSNAQRYSVHTFASIDEGWRQAAMSGKRGERDSLDELPMIVRADGSNNGVWFGYGHLWVQNEDTGKKFPDHVDRRSFDRLAGQ
;
A
#
# COMPACT_ATOMS: atom_id res chain seq x y z
N MET A 1 -9.22 -6.46 16.37
CA MET A 1 -8.53 -6.42 15.08
C MET A 1 -8.91 -5.11 14.41
N VAL A 2 -7.95 -4.31 13.93
CA VAL A 2 -8.26 -3.03 13.26
C VAL A 2 -8.10 -3.24 11.76
N ASN A 3 -9.21 -3.43 11.04
CA ASN A 3 -9.23 -3.32 9.59
C ASN A 3 -9.71 -1.91 9.24
N LEU A 4 -8.96 -1.20 8.40
CA LEU A 4 -9.34 0.13 7.88
C LEU A 4 -10.16 0.04 6.60
N ILE A 5 -10.18 -1.13 5.96
CA ILE A 5 -10.87 -1.32 4.70
C ILE A 5 -12.28 -1.82 5.00
N GLU A 6 -13.26 -0.95 4.78
CA GLU A 6 -14.67 -1.27 4.94
C GLU A 6 -15.23 -1.90 3.66
N ASN A 7 -16.16 -2.85 3.83
CA ASN A 7 -16.94 -3.43 2.72
C ASN A 7 -16.08 -4.03 1.58
N TYR A 8 -14.90 -4.58 1.92
CA TYR A 8 -13.97 -5.22 0.98
C TYR A 8 -13.66 -6.66 1.42
N PRO A 9 -14.45 -7.66 0.97
CA PRO A 9 -14.29 -9.05 1.39
C PRO A 9 -13.28 -9.82 0.53
N TYR A 10 -12.31 -9.15 -0.09
CA TYR A 10 -11.33 -9.77 -0.98
C TYR A 10 -9.93 -9.70 -0.38
N PRO A 11 -9.05 -10.68 -0.68
CA PRO A 11 -7.65 -10.58 -0.32
C PRO A 11 -6.99 -9.34 -0.93
N TYR A 12 -6.03 -8.75 -0.21
CA TYR A 12 -5.22 -7.65 -0.70
C TYR A 12 -3.76 -7.82 -0.29
N VAL A 13 -2.85 -7.14 -0.99
CA VAL A 13 -1.42 -7.30 -0.77
C VAL A 13 -0.90 -6.22 0.18
N ILE A 14 -0.18 -6.63 1.23
CA ILE A 14 0.56 -5.76 2.13
C ILE A 14 2.06 -5.96 1.91
N GLY A 15 2.80 -4.85 1.80
CA GLY A 15 4.26 -4.88 1.72
C GLY A 15 4.80 -5.65 0.51
N ARG A 16 4.02 -5.76 -0.57
CA ARG A 16 4.29 -6.51 -1.82
C ARG A 16 4.43 -8.03 -1.68
N LEU A 17 4.56 -8.55 -0.47
CA LEU A 17 4.91 -9.94 -0.20
C LEU A 17 3.80 -10.70 0.53
N CYS A 18 2.88 -10.03 1.21
CA CYS A 18 1.89 -10.72 2.05
C CYS A 18 0.49 -10.54 1.51
N TRP A 19 -0.26 -11.64 1.43
CA TRP A 19 -1.71 -11.58 1.33
C TRP A 19 -2.28 -11.31 2.72
N GLU A 20 -3.05 -10.25 2.83
CA GLU A 20 -3.98 -10.05 3.92
C GLU A 20 -5.33 -10.60 3.47
N VAL A 21 -5.83 -11.59 4.19
CA VAL A 21 -7.17 -12.12 3.98
C VAL A 21 -8.05 -11.49 5.05
N PRO A 22 -8.99 -10.60 4.67
CA PRO A 22 -9.73 -9.82 5.64
C PRO A 22 -10.51 -10.75 6.58
N CYS A 23 -10.36 -10.51 7.89
CA CYS A 23 -11.23 -11.14 8.87
C CYS A 23 -12.60 -10.45 8.82
N LEU A 24 -13.66 -11.25 8.80
CA LEU A 24 -15.03 -10.75 8.83
C LEU A 24 -15.51 -10.64 10.27
N MET A 25 -16.25 -9.57 10.57
CA MET A 25 -16.94 -9.41 11.85
C MET A 25 -18.38 -9.91 11.73
N PRO A 26 -18.90 -10.64 12.75
CA PRO A 26 -18.28 -10.89 14.04
C PRO A 26 -17.26 -12.04 14.02
N SER A 27 -16.11 -11.86 14.69
CA SER A 27 -15.27 -12.96 15.12
C SER A 27 -15.87 -13.65 16.35
N ASP A 28 -15.43 -14.87 16.69
CA ASP A 28 -15.88 -15.54 17.91
C ASP A 28 -15.45 -14.79 19.19
N TRP A 29 -14.32 -14.06 19.16
CA TRP A 29 -13.86 -13.21 20.24
C TRP A 29 -14.80 -12.01 20.47
N ASP A 30 -15.20 -11.30 19.42
CA ASP A 30 -16.15 -10.18 19.55
C ASP A 30 -17.52 -10.70 19.98
N ALA A 31 -17.95 -11.80 19.35
CA ALA A 31 -19.24 -12.40 19.62
C ALA A 31 -19.37 -12.89 21.06
N GLN A 32 -18.34 -13.52 21.66
CA GLN A 32 -18.44 -13.95 23.07
C GLN A 32 -18.46 -12.77 24.05
N HIS A 33 -17.83 -11.63 23.71
CA HIS A 33 -17.89 -10.43 24.55
C HIS A 33 -19.26 -9.74 24.47
N LEU A 34 -19.87 -9.71 23.28
CA LEU A 34 -21.17 -9.06 23.06
C LEU A 34 -22.35 -9.95 23.46
N ASN A 35 -22.36 -11.19 23.00
CA ASN A 35 -23.50 -12.12 23.10
C ASN A 35 -23.32 -13.18 24.20
N GLY A 36 -22.11 -13.29 24.79
CA GLY A 36 -21.76 -14.37 25.71
C GLY A 36 -21.25 -15.63 25.00
N LYS A 37 -20.62 -16.51 25.78
CA LYS A 37 -20.05 -17.79 25.31
C LYS A 37 -21.13 -18.73 24.78
N CYS A 38 -20.86 -19.37 23.64
CA CYS A 38 -21.74 -20.32 22.97
C CYS A 38 -23.17 -19.78 22.73
N SER A 39 -23.32 -18.48 22.54
CA SER A 39 -24.64 -17.87 22.34
C SER A 39 -25.25 -18.29 21.00
N PRO A 40 -26.55 -18.67 20.95
CA PRO A 40 -27.23 -18.96 19.70
C PRO A 40 -27.33 -17.72 18.80
N LEU A 41 -27.32 -16.51 19.36
CA LEU A 41 -27.30 -15.26 18.59
C LEU A 41 -26.05 -15.16 17.71
N THR A 42 -24.89 -15.58 18.22
CA THR A 42 -23.64 -15.65 17.45
C THR A 42 -23.80 -16.51 16.20
N VAL A 43 -24.55 -17.61 16.30
CA VAL A 43 -24.78 -18.50 15.15
C VAL A 43 -25.62 -17.80 14.09
N GLU A 44 -26.66 -17.07 14.49
CA GLU A 44 -27.49 -16.28 13.57
C GLU A 44 -26.68 -15.15 12.91
N ASP A 45 -25.84 -14.44 13.67
CA ASP A 45 -24.96 -13.41 13.12
C ASP A 45 -23.98 -13.99 12.08
N LEU A 46 -23.38 -15.15 12.37
CA LEU A 46 -22.48 -15.85 11.43
C LEU A 46 -23.21 -16.31 10.16
N LYS A 47 -24.46 -16.77 10.26
CA LYS A 47 -25.29 -17.13 9.08
C LYS A 47 -25.57 -15.90 8.21
N VAL A 48 -25.91 -14.76 8.82
CA VAL A 48 -26.10 -13.49 8.10
C VAL A 48 -24.80 -13.04 7.44
N ALA A 49 -23.66 -13.21 8.12
CA ALA A 49 -22.35 -12.89 7.59
C ALA A 49 -22.01 -13.73 6.35
N VAL A 50 -22.29 -15.04 6.39
CA VAL A 50 -22.18 -15.94 5.22
C VAL A 50 -23.05 -15.44 4.06
N ASP A 51 -24.33 -15.14 4.32
CA ASP A 51 -25.26 -14.66 3.30
C ASP A 51 -24.75 -13.36 2.64
N ALA A 52 -24.22 -12.42 3.43
CA ALA A 52 -23.66 -11.17 2.94
C ALA A 52 -22.42 -11.41 2.06
N VAL A 53 -21.51 -12.30 2.46
CA VAL A 53 -20.31 -12.64 1.67
C VAL A 53 -20.68 -13.29 0.34
N VAL A 54 -21.71 -14.15 0.31
CA VAL A 54 -22.20 -14.75 -0.95
C VAL A 54 -22.74 -13.68 -1.90
N VAL A 55 -23.50 -12.69 -1.40
CA VAL A 55 -23.98 -11.56 -2.21
C VAL A 55 -22.81 -10.77 -2.80
N LYS A 56 -21.73 -10.61 -2.02
CA LYS A 56 -20.51 -9.90 -2.45
C LYS A 56 -19.56 -10.75 -3.31
N GLN A 57 -19.81 -12.06 -3.45
CA GLN A 57 -18.87 -13.00 -4.08
C GLN A 57 -17.46 -12.94 -3.45
N GLY A 58 -17.41 -12.73 -2.13
CA GLY A 58 -16.16 -12.53 -1.39
C GLY A 58 -15.65 -13.77 -0.64
N ILE A 59 -14.72 -13.55 0.27
CA ILE A 59 -14.15 -14.54 1.17
C ILE A 59 -14.59 -14.25 2.62
N PHE A 60 -14.95 -15.31 3.35
CA PHE A 60 -15.08 -15.29 4.80
C PHE A 60 -13.91 -16.08 5.41
N SER A 61 -12.93 -15.36 5.98
CA SER A 61 -11.92 -15.96 6.86
C SER A 61 -12.54 -16.29 8.23
N LEU A 62 -12.85 -17.58 8.44
CA LEU A 62 -13.39 -18.06 9.71
C LEU A 62 -12.25 -18.37 10.70
N CYS A 63 -12.07 -17.51 11.70
CA CYS A 63 -11.27 -17.81 12.89
C CYS A 63 -12.22 -18.18 14.05
N PHE A 64 -11.97 -19.32 14.69
CA PHE A 64 -12.73 -19.72 15.86
C PHE A 64 -11.89 -20.54 16.84
N HIS A 65 -12.21 -20.40 18.11
CA HIS A 65 -11.61 -21.10 19.23
C HIS A 65 -12.49 -22.29 19.57
N THR A 66 -11.97 -23.49 19.35
CA THR A 66 -12.65 -24.77 19.63
C THR A 66 -12.95 -25.02 21.10
N HIS A 67 -12.59 -24.09 21.99
CA HIS A 67 -12.82 -24.19 23.43
C HIS A 67 -13.45 -22.93 24.02
N GLY A 68 -14.71 -23.04 24.41
CA GLY A 68 -15.37 -22.16 25.37
C GLY A 68 -15.94 -20.85 24.84
N TRP A 69 -15.69 -20.45 23.59
CA TRP A 69 -16.29 -19.23 23.01
C TRP A 69 -17.41 -19.57 22.02
N ILE A 70 -17.16 -20.55 21.14
CA ILE A 70 -18.15 -21.12 20.24
C ILE A 70 -18.01 -22.64 20.23
N ALA A 71 -19.14 -23.36 20.21
CA ALA A 71 -19.14 -24.82 20.23
C ALA A 71 -19.05 -25.40 18.81
N ASN A 72 -18.53 -26.62 18.68
CA ASN A 72 -18.32 -27.26 17.38
C ASN A 72 -19.63 -27.46 16.60
N ASP A 73 -20.72 -27.80 17.30
CA ASP A 73 -22.06 -27.94 16.72
C ASP A 73 -22.63 -26.62 16.21
N GLN A 74 -22.23 -25.49 16.78
CA GLN A 74 -22.59 -24.15 16.31
C GLN A 74 -21.89 -23.80 14.99
N ILE A 75 -20.62 -24.20 14.84
CA ILE A 75 -19.90 -24.06 13.57
C ILE A 75 -20.52 -24.96 12.50
N ILE A 76 -20.91 -26.19 12.86
CA ILE A 76 -21.61 -27.10 11.95
C ILE A 76 -22.93 -26.48 11.47
N GLN A 77 -23.72 -25.85 12.36
CA GLN A 77 -24.96 -25.15 11.95
C GLN A 77 -24.73 -24.02 10.93
N MET A 78 -23.62 -23.28 11.05
CA MET A 78 -23.26 -22.26 10.06
C MET A 78 -22.88 -22.90 8.72
N ILE A 79 -22.13 -24.01 8.74
CA ILE A 79 -21.75 -24.77 7.55
C ILE A 79 -22.99 -25.35 6.86
N ASP A 80 -23.89 -25.98 7.61
CA ASP A 80 -25.14 -26.54 7.11
C ASP A 80 -25.99 -25.45 6.47
N HIS A 81 -26.16 -24.29 7.13
CA HIS A 81 -26.84 -23.13 6.54
C HIS A 81 -26.20 -22.70 5.21
N ALA A 82 -24.87 -22.59 5.16
CA ALA A 82 -24.16 -22.20 3.95
C ALA A 82 -24.40 -23.19 2.80
N VAL A 83 -24.33 -24.49 3.07
CA VAL A 83 -24.50 -25.56 2.08
C VAL A 83 -25.96 -25.69 1.64
N GLU A 84 -26.91 -25.72 2.58
CA GLU A 84 -28.33 -25.88 2.28
C GLU A 84 -28.89 -24.69 1.50
N ARG A 85 -28.47 -23.46 1.84
CA ARG A 85 -28.98 -22.24 1.22
C ARG A 85 -28.28 -21.85 -0.07
N HIS A 86 -26.95 -22.01 -0.13
CA HIS A 86 -26.14 -21.50 -1.24
C HIS A 86 -25.53 -22.59 -2.11
N GLY A 87 -25.50 -23.84 -1.65
CA GLY A 87 -25.09 -25.01 -2.42
C GLY A 87 -23.72 -24.85 -3.06
N ASN A 88 -23.67 -24.96 -4.39
CA ASN A 88 -22.43 -24.89 -5.17
C ASN A 88 -21.80 -23.49 -5.26
N LYS A 89 -22.46 -22.45 -4.73
CA LYS A 89 -21.91 -21.08 -4.69
C LYS A 89 -20.85 -20.90 -3.61
N VAL A 90 -20.78 -21.80 -2.63
CA VAL A 90 -19.81 -21.72 -1.52
C VAL A 90 -18.76 -22.83 -1.64
N LYS A 91 -17.54 -22.52 -1.21
CA LYS A 91 -16.44 -23.48 -1.07
C LYS A 91 -15.74 -23.26 0.26
N PHE A 92 -15.39 -24.35 0.94
CA PHE A 92 -14.53 -24.30 2.12
C PHE A 92 -13.11 -24.61 1.69
N LEU A 93 -12.21 -23.64 1.86
CA LEU A 93 -10.85 -23.71 1.36
C LEU A 93 -9.86 -23.53 2.52
N SER A 94 -8.79 -24.31 2.51
CA SER A 94 -7.59 -24.01 3.29
C SER A 94 -6.85 -22.79 2.70
N PHE A 95 -5.98 -22.15 3.48
CA PHE A 95 -5.16 -21.04 2.97
C PHE A 95 -4.24 -21.45 1.81
N ARG A 96 -3.79 -22.72 1.77
CA ARG A 96 -3.03 -23.24 0.63
C ARG A 96 -3.88 -23.26 -0.64
N GLU A 97 -5.10 -23.75 -0.53
CA GLU A 97 -6.06 -23.77 -1.64
C GLU A 97 -6.47 -22.37 -2.12
N VAL A 98 -6.54 -21.39 -1.21
CA VAL A 98 -6.73 -19.97 -1.56
C VAL A 98 -5.53 -19.46 -2.34
N GLN A 99 -4.31 -19.67 -1.83
CA GLN A 99 -3.07 -19.29 -2.49
C GLN A 99 -2.95 -19.88 -3.90
N ASP A 100 -3.16 -21.19 -4.04
CA ASP A 100 -3.06 -21.88 -5.33
C ASP A 100 -4.02 -21.27 -6.38
N ARG A 101 -5.24 -20.91 -5.96
CA ARG A 101 -6.25 -20.28 -6.83
C ARG A 101 -5.90 -18.83 -7.19
N LEU A 102 -5.35 -18.07 -6.25
CA LEU A 102 -4.87 -16.71 -6.53
C LEU A 102 -3.74 -16.78 -7.56
N ASP A 103 -2.77 -17.67 -7.35
CA ASP A 103 -1.65 -17.83 -8.26
C ASP A 103 -2.12 -18.25 -9.66
N GLU A 104 -2.98 -19.27 -9.76
CA GLU A 104 -3.46 -19.78 -11.04
C GLU A 104 -4.36 -18.78 -11.79
N HIS A 105 -5.39 -18.24 -11.11
CA HIS A 105 -6.48 -17.54 -11.79
C HIS A 105 -6.31 -16.01 -11.81
N LEU A 106 -5.70 -15.43 -10.77
CA LEU A 106 -5.49 -13.99 -10.67
C LEU A 106 -4.10 -13.60 -11.20
N LEU A 107 -3.04 -14.28 -10.73
CA LEU A 107 -1.65 -13.88 -10.99
C LEU A 107 -1.01 -14.58 -12.21
N GLY A 108 -1.75 -15.41 -12.93
CA GLY A 108 -1.26 -16.04 -14.16
C GLY A 108 -0.14 -17.04 -13.97
N GLY A 109 -0.09 -17.71 -12.83
CA GLY A 109 0.94 -18.67 -12.46
C GLY A 109 2.20 -18.03 -11.87
N HIS A 110 2.20 -16.71 -11.60
CA HIS A 110 3.32 -16.00 -10.98
C HIS A 110 2.94 -15.53 -9.57
N PRO A 111 3.31 -16.28 -8.50
CA PRO A 111 3.02 -15.87 -7.14
C PRO A 111 3.68 -14.53 -6.79
N ILE A 112 3.15 -13.79 -5.80
CA ILE A 112 3.73 -12.52 -5.36
C ILE A 112 5.14 -12.66 -4.76
N ARG A 113 5.49 -13.85 -4.26
CA ARG A 113 6.84 -14.20 -3.76
C ARG A 113 7.54 -15.16 -4.70
N ALA A 114 8.84 -14.95 -4.87
CA ALA A 114 9.73 -15.91 -5.48
C ALA A 114 9.96 -17.09 -4.54
N ALA A 115 10.59 -18.17 -5.04
CA ALA A 115 10.84 -19.38 -4.25
C ALA A 115 11.72 -19.13 -3.01
N ASN A 116 12.56 -18.10 -3.03
CA ASN A 116 13.38 -17.68 -1.89
C ASN A 116 12.63 -16.72 -0.93
N GLY A 117 11.35 -16.44 -1.17
CA GLY A 117 10.50 -15.56 -0.36
C GLY A 117 10.60 -14.06 -0.70
N GLN A 118 11.46 -13.65 -1.62
CA GLN A 118 11.62 -12.26 -2.05
C GLN A 118 10.54 -11.84 -3.08
N ASP A 119 10.53 -10.57 -3.46
CA ASP A 119 9.56 -9.99 -4.40
C ASP A 119 9.67 -10.65 -5.79
N ASN A 120 8.57 -11.20 -6.30
CA ASN A 120 8.53 -11.82 -7.62
C ASN A 120 8.12 -10.86 -8.75
N GLY A 121 8.07 -9.55 -8.49
CA GLY A 121 7.71 -8.55 -9.49
C GLY A 121 6.27 -8.66 -9.95
N VAL A 122 5.34 -8.82 -9.02
CA VAL A 122 3.89 -8.83 -9.26
C VAL A 122 3.26 -7.67 -8.51
N ARG A 123 2.39 -6.89 -9.16
CA ARG A 123 1.64 -5.78 -8.53
C ARG A 123 0.15 -5.90 -8.87
N LEU A 124 -0.68 -5.61 -7.88
CA LEU A 124 -2.11 -5.43 -8.05
C LEU A 124 -2.43 -3.93 -8.02
N ILE A 125 -2.97 -3.40 -9.11
CA ILE A 125 -3.19 -1.97 -9.33
C ILE A 125 -4.41 -1.85 -10.26
N ASP A 126 -5.30 -0.90 -10.01
CA ASP A 126 -6.32 -0.50 -11.00
C ASP A 126 -5.64 0.28 -12.14
N LEU A 127 -5.57 -0.30 -13.34
CA LEU A 127 -4.84 0.31 -14.46
C LEU A 127 -5.72 1.22 -15.32
N ASN A 128 -7.02 0.92 -15.39
CA ASN A 128 -7.98 1.57 -16.28
C ASN A 128 -8.97 2.50 -15.55
N GLY A 129 -8.83 2.64 -14.23
CA GLY A 129 -9.67 3.50 -13.40
C GLY A 129 -11.10 2.98 -13.21
N ASP A 130 -11.35 1.68 -13.41
CA ASP A 130 -12.70 1.10 -13.30
C ASP A 130 -13.07 0.66 -11.87
N GLY A 131 -12.16 0.79 -10.92
CA GLY A 131 -12.33 0.42 -9.53
C GLY A 131 -12.08 -1.06 -9.23
N LEU A 132 -11.67 -1.85 -10.22
CA LEU A 132 -11.28 -3.25 -10.07
C LEU A 132 -9.75 -3.38 -10.13
N LEU A 133 -9.22 -4.39 -9.43
CA LEU A 133 -7.77 -4.62 -9.41
C LEU A 133 -7.33 -5.42 -10.65
N ASP A 134 -6.38 -4.86 -11.37
CA ASP A 134 -5.64 -5.52 -12.43
C ASP A 134 -4.28 -6.04 -11.90
N VAL A 135 -3.56 -6.78 -12.76
CA VAL A 135 -2.25 -7.35 -12.41
C VAL A 135 -1.20 -6.97 -13.45
N VAL A 136 -0.05 -6.50 -12.99
CA VAL A 136 1.17 -6.40 -13.81
C VAL A 136 2.25 -7.31 -13.23
N ILE A 137 2.95 -8.00 -14.13
CA ILE A 137 4.03 -8.92 -13.84
C ILE A 137 5.24 -8.46 -14.64
N GLY A 138 6.40 -8.35 -14.00
CA GLY A 138 7.65 -7.95 -14.64
C GLY A 138 8.84 -8.57 -13.93
N ASN A 139 9.03 -9.87 -14.12
CA ASN A 139 10.17 -10.61 -13.60
C ASN A 139 11.00 -11.21 -14.75
N ASP A 140 12.00 -12.03 -14.42
CA ASP A 140 12.90 -12.61 -15.43
C ASP A 140 12.20 -13.61 -16.37
N GLN A 141 11.01 -14.09 -16.00
CA GLN A 141 10.25 -15.06 -16.79
C GLN A 141 9.24 -14.38 -17.72
N VAL A 142 8.57 -13.32 -17.26
CA VAL A 142 7.50 -12.68 -18.01
C VAL A 142 7.38 -11.18 -17.73
N LYS A 143 6.99 -10.43 -18.76
CA LYS A 143 6.41 -9.09 -18.63
C LYS A 143 4.98 -9.09 -19.17
N GLN A 144 4.00 -9.12 -18.29
CA GLN A 144 2.59 -9.33 -18.64
C GLN A 144 1.68 -8.36 -17.89
N THR A 145 0.66 -7.87 -18.59
CA THR A 145 -0.47 -7.14 -18.02
C THR A 145 -1.72 -8.02 -18.09
N ARG A 146 -2.52 -8.02 -17.04
CA ARG A 146 -3.81 -8.71 -16.96
C ARG A 146 -4.85 -7.71 -16.45
N THR A 147 -5.80 -7.35 -17.30
CA THR A 147 -6.90 -6.43 -16.94
C THR A 147 -8.19 -7.21 -16.72
N TRP A 148 -8.87 -6.98 -15.60
CA TRP A 148 -10.10 -7.69 -15.25
C TRP A 148 -11.33 -6.96 -15.80
N SER A 149 -12.21 -7.69 -16.48
CA SER A 149 -13.53 -7.17 -16.85
C SER A 149 -14.59 -7.73 -15.90
N GLY A 150 -15.16 -6.85 -15.05
CA GLY A 150 -16.28 -7.22 -14.18
C GLY A 150 -17.55 -7.61 -14.94
N GLU A 151 -17.74 -7.10 -16.15
CA GLU A 151 -18.91 -7.40 -16.99
C GLU A 151 -18.87 -8.81 -17.57
N THR A 152 -17.70 -9.25 -18.03
CA THR A 152 -17.56 -10.55 -18.71
C THR A 152 -16.98 -11.64 -17.80
N GLY A 153 -16.40 -11.26 -16.65
CA GLY A 153 -15.75 -12.19 -15.75
C GLY A 153 -14.49 -12.81 -16.34
N THR A 154 -13.73 -12.03 -17.14
CA THR A 154 -12.57 -12.53 -17.88
C THR A 154 -11.39 -11.58 -17.80
N TRP A 155 -10.18 -12.15 -17.90
CA TRP A 155 -8.94 -11.40 -18.03
C TRP A 155 -8.62 -11.09 -19.49
N ALA A 156 -8.35 -9.81 -19.80
CA ALA A 156 -7.63 -9.41 -20.99
C ALA A 156 -6.11 -9.45 -20.70
N ILE A 157 -5.35 -10.14 -21.55
CA ILE A 157 -3.90 -10.32 -21.35
C ILE A 157 -3.13 -9.55 -22.42
N GLY A 158 -2.14 -8.76 -22.00
CA GLY A 158 -1.25 -7.99 -22.87
C GLY A 158 0.19 -7.96 -22.36
N GLU A 159 1.06 -7.27 -23.09
CA GLU A 159 2.45 -7.07 -22.69
C GLU A 159 2.58 -6.01 -21.58
N PHE A 160 3.57 -6.15 -20.69
CA PHE A 160 4.00 -5.09 -19.77
C PHE A 160 5.37 -4.55 -20.23
N PRO A 161 5.62 -3.23 -20.27
CA PRO A 161 6.79 -2.69 -20.97
C PRO A 161 8.12 -2.90 -20.23
N CYS A 162 8.14 -2.87 -18.89
CA CYS A 162 9.36 -2.83 -18.09
C CYS A 162 9.48 -3.98 -17.07
N ARG A 163 10.66 -4.16 -16.48
CA ARG A 163 10.84 -5.07 -15.34
C ARG A 163 10.42 -4.38 -14.04
N LEU A 164 9.84 -5.17 -13.15
CA LEU A 164 9.57 -4.80 -11.76
C LEU A 164 10.69 -5.31 -10.85
N VAL A 165 11.21 -6.51 -11.14
CA VAL A 165 12.36 -7.11 -10.46
C VAL A 165 13.32 -7.76 -11.46
N ARG A 166 14.56 -8.00 -11.03
CA ARG A 166 15.57 -8.82 -11.74
C ARG A 166 16.34 -9.66 -10.74
N THR A 167 16.82 -10.82 -11.15
CA THR A 167 17.69 -11.66 -10.32
C THR A 167 19.16 -11.25 -10.49
N ASP A 168 19.90 -11.12 -9.39
CA ASP A 168 21.35 -10.89 -9.40
C ASP A 168 22.15 -12.21 -9.53
N GLY A 169 23.49 -12.12 -9.50
CA GLY A 169 24.36 -13.30 -9.62
C GLY A 169 24.27 -14.28 -8.45
N GLU A 170 23.68 -13.89 -7.32
CA GLU A 170 23.51 -14.70 -6.11
C GLU A 170 22.09 -15.29 -6.00
N GLY A 171 21.19 -14.95 -6.93
CA GLY A 171 19.80 -15.37 -6.88
C GLY A 171 18.89 -14.43 -6.09
N ASN A 172 19.36 -13.24 -5.71
CA ASN A 172 18.52 -12.25 -5.04
C ASN A 172 17.71 -11.45 -6.07
N HIS A 173 16.46 -11.15 -5.73
CA HIS A 173 15.56 -10.33 -6.51
C HIS A 173 15.72 -8.85 -6.13
N LEU A 174 16.16 -8.04 -7.08
CA LEU A 174 16.38 -6.60 -6.94
C LEU A 174 15.23 -5.82 -7.57
N ASP A 175 14.69 -4.80 -6.87
CA ASP A 175 13.71 -3.86 -7.43
C ASP A 175 14.34 -3.14 -8.65
N CYS A 176 13.57 -2.99 -9.72
CA CYS A 176 14.01 -2.31 -10.95
C CYS A 176 13.55 -0.84 -11.02
N GLY A 177 12.93 -0.31 -9.96
CA GLY A 177 12.61 1.12 -9.87
C GLY A 177 11.35 1.54 -10.61
N ALA A 178 10.41 0.64 -10.90
CA ALA A 178 9.12 1.04 -11.46
C ALA A 178 8.28 1.82 -10.45
N ARG A 179 7.72 2.96 -10.89
CA ARG A 179 6.87 3.84 -10.11
C ARG A 179 5.56 4.06 -10.87
N PHE A 180 4.46 3.73 -10.23
CA PHE A 180 3.11 3.88 -10.78
C PHE A 180 2.45 5.14 -10.23
N GLY A 181 1.63 5.78 -11.07
CA GLY A 181 0.82 6.95 -10.71
C GLY A 181 -0.07 7.36 -11.88
N VAL A 182 -0.96 8.31 -11.67
CA VAL A 182 -1.84 8.85 -12.72
C VAL A 182 -1.18 10.09 -13.29
N LEU A 183 -0.85 10.10 -14.59
CA LEU A 183 -0.19 11.25 -15.26
C LEU A 183 -1.05 11.84 -16.38
N GLN A 184 -2.31 11.39 -16.46
CA GLN A 184 -3.29 11.80 -17.45
C GLN A 184 -4.65 11.96 -16.77
N ARG A 185 -5.45 12.92 -17.26
CA ARG A 185 -6.77 13.24 -16.68
C ARG A 185 -7.83 12.17 -16.92
N ASP A 186 -7.51 11.13 -17.69
CA ASP A 186 -8.40 9.98 -17.86
C ASP A 186 -8.39 9.05 -16.64
N GLY A 187 -7.47 9.25 -15.69
CA GLY A 187 -7.36 8.42 -14.47
C GLY A 187 -6.56 7.14 -14.67
N ASN A 188 -6.12 6.84 -15.89
CA ASN A 188 -5.41 5.60 -16.19
C ASN A 188 -4.00 5.59 -15.59
N ALA A 189 -3.54 4.40 -15.23
CA ALA A 189 -2.21 4.22 -14.68
C ALA A 189 -1.12 4.58 -15.69
N SER A 190 -0.06 5.17 -15.18
CA SER A 190 1.19 5.40 -15.87
C SER A 190 2.32 4.73 -15.10
N VAL A 191 3.35 4.26 -15.81
CA VAL A 191 4.55 3.70 -15.19
C VAL A 191 5.78 4.46 -15.65
N LEU A 192 6.56 4.95 -14.69
CA LEU A 192 7.84 5.61 -14.89
C LEU A 192 8.95 4.75 -14.29
N VAL A 193 10.01 4.54 -15.07
CA VAL A 193 11.24 3.87 -14.64
C VAL A 193 12.43 4.68 -15.14
N ARG A 194 13.45 4.83 -14.30
CA ARG A 194 14.80 5.24 -14.72
C ARG A 194 15.83 4.52 -13.86
N GLY A 195 15.87 3.20 -14.02
CA GLY A 195 16.73 2.27 -13.30
C GLY A 195 17.87 1.75 -14.18
N ASP A 196 18.64 0.80 -13.66
CA ASP A 196 19.71 0.13 -14.42
C ASP A 196 19.16 -0.80 -15.52
N ALA A 197 17.99 -1.39 -15.31
CA ALA A 197 17.44 -2.41 -16.21
C ALA A 197 16.57 -1.85 -17.35
N ASP A 198 15.77 -0.83 -17.05
CA ASP A 198 14.82 -0.21 -17.98
C ASP A 198 14.78 1.30 -17.72
N SER A 199 14.33 2.07 -18.71
CA SER A 199 14.22 3.53 -18.60
C SER A 199 13.16 4.05 -19.57
N GLY A 200 12.11 4.69 -19.06
CA GLY A 200 11.05 5.26 -19.87
C GLY A 200 9.81 5.67 -19.06
N LEU A 201 8.80 6.15 -19.78
CA LEU A 201 7.47 6.47 -19.27
C LEU A 201 6.43 5.89 -20.22
N TRP A 202 5.44 5.18 -19.69
CA TRP A 202 4.33 4.61 -20.44
C TRP A 202 3.00 4.99 -19.80
N HIS A 203 1.99 5.24 -20.63
CA HIS A 203 0.59 5.42 -20.20
C HIS A 203 -0.21 4.18 -20.57
N PHE A 204 -1.04 3.69 -19.65
CA PHE A 204 -1.99 2.63 -19.96
C PHE A 204 -3.15 3.21 -20.78
N THR A 205 -3.54 2.50 -21.82
CA THR A 205 -4.62 2.89 -22.75
C THR A 205 -5.53 1.68 -22.99
N PRO A 206 -6.71 1.84 -23.61
CA PRO A 206 -7.54 0.70 -24.00
C PRO A 206 -6.83 -0.32 -24.91
N SER A 207 -5.78 0.09 -25.63
CA SER A 207 -4.93 -0.79 -26.45
C SER A 207 -3.71 -1.36 -25.71
N GLY A 208 -3.56 -1.10 -24.41
CA GLY A 208 -2.40 -1.47 -23.60
C GLY A 208 -1.43 -0.31 -23.36
N TRP A 209 -0.21 -0.63 -22.92
CA TRP A 209 0.81 0.35 -22.59
C TRP A 209 1.38 1.05 -23.83
N THR A 210 1.31 2.37 -23.85
CA THR A 210 1.88 3.21 -24.92
C THR A 210 3.07 4.00 -24.37
N GLU A 211 4.23 3.86 -25.01
CA GLU A 211 5.43 4.61 -24.64
C GLU A 211 5.29 6.09 -24.96
N VAL A 212 5.72 6.93 -24.02
CA VAL A 212 5.79 8.37 -24.19
C VAL A 212 7.17 8.74 -24.73
N ALA A 213 7.23 9.10 -26.00
CA ALA A 213 8.45 9.61 -26.61
C ALA A 213 9.00 10.80 -25.81
N ASN A 214 10.29 10.71 -25.42
CA ASN A 214 10.97 11.67 -24.54
C ASN A 214 10.34 11.82 -23.15
N GLY A 215 9.63 10.82 -22.63
CA GLY A 215 8.88 10.91 -21.38
C GLY A 215 9.70 11.12 -20.10
N LEU A 216 11.03 11.15 -20.19
CA LEU A 216 11.95 11.47 -19.09
C LEU A 216 12.59 12.86 -19.22
N ALA A 217 12.26 13.62 -20.27
CA ALA A 217 12.82 14.94 -20.50
C ALA A 217 12.47 15.88 -19.33
N GLY A 218 13.48 16.59 -18.80
CA GLY A 218 13.33 17.52 -17.68
C GLY A 218 13.54 16.91 -16.29
N LEU A 219 13.67 15.58 -16.16
CA LEU A 219 13.95 14.92 -14.88
C LEU A 219 15.43 14.95 -14.52
N GLU A 220 15.96 16.13 -14.25
CA GLU A 220 17.35 16.33 -13.86
C GLU A 220 17.44 17.37 -12.74
N LEU A 221 18.37 17.14 -11.81
CA LEU A 221 18.71 18.07 -10.73
C LEU A 221 20.23 18.25 -10.72
N ASP A 222 20.70 19.50 -10.77
CA ASP A 222 22.13 19.84 -10.82
C ASP A 222 22.91 19.08 -11.91
N ARG A 223 22.29 18.94 -13.09
CA ARG A 223 22.80 18.21 -14.27
C ARG A 223 23.00 16.71 -14.03
N GLN A 224 22.40 16.17 -12.97
CA GLN A 224 22.35 14.74 -12.72
C GLN A 224 20.94 14.22 -12.98
N PRO A 225 20.80 13.03 -13.58
CA PRO A 225 19.51 12.42 -13.80
C PRO A 225 18.81 12.12 -12.46
N VAL A 226 17.51 12.42 -12.38
CA VAL A 226 16.66 11.84 -11.33
C VAL A 226 16.40 10.39 -11.69
N ARG A 227 17.07 9.47 -10.99
CA ARG A 227 16.93 8.02 -11.17
C ARG A 227 15.85 7.48 -10.23
N THR A 228 15.12 6.45 -10.63
CA THR A 228 14.19 5.77 -9.71
C THR A 228 14.87 4.65 -8.93
N GLU A 229 15.94 4.10 -9.50
CA GLU A 229 16.74 3.02 -8.94
C GLU A 229 18.19 3.13 -9.45
N ALA A 230 19.13 2.69 -8.61
CA ALA A 230 20.50 2.39 -9.04
C ALA A 230 21.12 1.32 -8.14
N GLY A 231 21.77 0.31 -8.72
CA GLY A 231 22.46 -0.74 -7.98
C GLY A 231 21.53 -1.56 -7.08
N GLY A 232 20.28 -1.76 -7.48
CA GLY A 232 19.23 -2.44 -6.72
C GLY A 232 18.60 -1.59 -5.61
N CYS A 233 19.04 -0.33 -5.44
CA CYS A 233 18.58 0.55 -4.37
C CYS A 233 17.57 1.57 -4.87
N ASP A 234 16.46 1.73 -4.13
CA ASP A 234 15.49 2.80 -4.37
C ASP A 234 16.15 4.17 -4.19
N ARG A 235 15.89 5.09 -5.12
CA ARG A 235 16.40 6.46 -5.10
C ARG A 235 15.40 7.48 -4.58
N GLY A 236 14.30 7.04 -3.97
CA GLY A 236 13.36 7.91 -3.28
C GLY A 236 12.44 8.68 -4.22
N VAL A 237 12.12 8.11 -5.39
CA VAL A 237 11.14 8.68 -6.32
C VAL A 237 9.75 8.14 -6.04
N ARG A 238 8.76 9.02 -5.90
CA ARG A 238 7.33 8.68 -5.73
C ARG A 238 6.49 9.55 -6.67
N LEU A 239 5.37 8.99 -7.12
CA LEU A 239 4.31 9.74 -7.82
C LEU A 239 3.17 9.96 -6.84
N ARG A 240 2.73 11.21 -6.68
CA ARG A 240 1.63 11.58 -5.81
C ARG A 240 0.95 12.82 -6.33
N ASP A 241 -0.38 12.79 -6.40
CA ASP A 241 -1.21 13.98 -6.62
C ASP A 241 -1.16 14.83 -5.33
N LEU A 242 -0.43 15.96 -5.38
CA LEU A 242 -0.17 16.82 -4.23
C LEU A 242 -1.22 17.93 -4.08
N ASP A 243 -1.75 18.43 -5.20
CA ASP A 243 -2.71 19.53 -5.23
C ASP A 243 -4.16 19.10 -5.48
N ALA A 244 -4.39 17.77 -5.58
CA ALA A 244 -5.68 17.12 -5.76
C ALA A 244 -6.34 17.42 -7.11
N ASP A 245 -5.54 17.64 -8.17
CA ASP A 245 -6.04 17.89 -9.53
C ASP A 245 -6.29 16.61 -10.35
N GLY A 246 -5.97 15.44 -9.79
CA GLY A 246 -6.09 14.12 -10.41
C GLY A 246 -4.86 13.68 -11.20
N VAL A 247 -3.81 14.51 -11.28
CA VAL A 247 -2.54 14.21 -11.94
C VAL A 247 -1.44 14.21 -10.87
N CYS A 248 -0.58 13.20 -10.90
CA CYS A 248 0.51 13.08 -9.96
C CYS A 248 1.68 14.00 -10.29
N GLU A 249 2.23 14.65 -9.27
CA GLU A 249 3.59 15.16 -9.26
C GLU A 249 4.58 14.02 -9.01
N LEU A 250 5.82 14.24 -9.45
CA LEU A 250 6.96 13.42 -9.10
C LEU A 250 7.75 14.07 -7.97
N ILE A 251 7.92 13.34 -6.88
CA ILE A 251 8.72 13.73 -5.72
C ILE A 251 9.99 12.88 -5.73
N VAL A 252 11.15 13.52 -5.63
CA VAL A 252 12.42 12.84 -5.33
C VAL A 252 12.97 13.37 -4.01
N ALA A 253 13.25 12.48 -3.06
CA ALA A 253 13.91 12.85 -1.82
C ALA A 253 14.79 11.71 -1.27
N ASN A 254 16.10 11.92 -1.32
CA ASN A 254 17.15 11.05 -0.81
C ASN A 254 18.28 11.96 -0.25
N PRO A 255 19.38 11.41 0.31
CA PRO A 255 20.46 12.25 0.85
C PRO A 255 21.13 13.19 -0.17
N GLU A 256 21.05 12.88 -1.47
CA GLU A 256 21.71 13.63 -2.54
C GLU A 256 20.78 14.57 -3.33
N GLN A 257 19.48 14.28 -3.42
CA GLN A 257 18.50 14.99 -4.25
C GLN A 257 17.20 15.25 -3.49
N ASN A 258 16.66 16.45 -3.61
CA ASN A 258 15.35 16.82 -3.07
C ASN A 258 14.65 17.83 -4.00
N ALA A 259 13.59 17.40 -4.69
CA ALA A 259 12.84 18.22 -5.63
C ALA A 259 11.44 17.64 -5.92
N VAL A 260 10.54 18.49 -6.39
CA VAL A 260 9.24 18.11 -6.95
C VAL A 260 9.15 18.55 -8.41
N PHE A 261 8.51 17.73 -9.25
CA PHE A 261 8.29 18.00 -10.67
C PHE A 261 6.83 17.78 -11.04
N GLY A 262 6.27 18.69 -11.83
CA GLY A 262 4.98 18.52 -12.48
C GLY A 262 5.14 17.98 -13.91
N TRP A 263 4.21 17.15 -14.35
CA TRP A 263 4.20 16.59 -15.71
C TRP A 263 3.41 17.48 -16.68
N SER A 264 4.02 17.87 -17.80
CA SER A 264 3.30 18.52 -18.90
C SER A 264 3.02 17.53 -20.04
N GLY A 265 1.80 17.00 -20.09
CA GLY A 265 1.40 16.08 -21.15
C GLY A 265 1.50 16.66 -22.58
N ARG A 266 1.25 17.96 -22.75
CA ARG A 266 1.35 18.65 -24.05
C ARG A 266 2.80 18.74 -24.55
N GLU A 267 3.72 19.06 -23.66
CA GLU A 267 5.14 19.25 -24.01
C GLU A 267 5.94 17.95 -23.89
N ARG A 268 5.38 16.93 -23.24
CA ARG A 268 6.05 15.69 -22.86
C ARG A 268 7.33 15.98 -22.09
N TYR A 269 7.19 16.79 -21.04
CA TYR A 269 8.31 17.34 -20.29
C TYR A 269 7.97 17.49 -18.82
N TRP A 270 8.93 17.17 -17.95
CA TRP A 270 8.85 17.36 -16.51
C TRP A 270 9.38 18.73 -16.12
N ARG A 271 8.54 19.54 -15.49
CA ARG A 271 8.90 20.89 -15.04
C ARG A 271 9.18 20.84 -13.55
N ARG A 272 10.40 21.22 -13.14
CA ARG A 272 10.71 21.41 -11.73
C ARG A 272 9.81 22.49 -11.15
N LEU A 273 9.16 22.17 -10.04
CA LEU A 273 8.32 23.09 -9.28
C LEU A 273 9.18 23.87 -8.25
N PRO A 274 8.70 25.04 -7.77
CA PRO A 274 9.44 25.86 -6.81
C PRO A 274 9.44 25.29 -5.38
N ILE A 275 9.09 24.02 -5.22
CA ILE A 275 8.91 23.34 -3.93
C ILE A 275 9.78 22.08 -3.84
N SER A 276 10.05 21.66 -2.61
CA SER A 276 10.77 20.44 -2.26
C SER A 276 10.25 19.92 -0.92
N LEU A 277 10.55 18.67 -0.55
CA LEU A 277 10.24 18.22 0.81
C LEU A 277 10.99 19.09 1.83
N PRO A 278 10.44 19.29 3.04
CA PRO A 278 11.10 20.10 4.08
C PRO A 278 12.52 19.60 4.41
N PRO A 279 13.45 20.49 4.79
CA PRO A 279 14.83 20.11 5.11
C PRO A 279 14.93 18.96 6.12
N GLY A 280 15.77 17.98 5.76
CA GLY A 280 16.03 16.76 6.52
C GLY A 280 14.91 15.72 6.49
N CYS A 281 13.91 15.88 5.62
CA CYS A 281 12.91 14.87 5.34
C CYS A 281 13.30 14.14 4.05
N SER A 282 13.57 12.84 4.14
CA SER A 282 13.90 12.00 2.99
C SER A 282 12.91 10.85 2.87
N ILE A 283 12.65 10.39 1.64
CA ILE A 283 11.83 9.20 1.41
C ILE A 283 12.66 7.94 1.69
N VAL A 284 13.94 7.97 1.28
CA VAL A 284 14.90 6.90 1.52
C VAL A 284 16.18 7.38 2.19
N ASP A 285 16.86 6.48 2.90
CA ASP A 285 18.20 6.69 3.43
C ASP A 285 19.28 6.44 2.36
N GLY A 286 20.57 6.59 2.71
CA GLY A 286 21.68 6.39 1.77
C GLY A 286 21.85 4.96 1.26
N LEU A 287 21.14 4.00 1.85
CA LEU A 287 21.10 2.59 1.40
C LEU A 287 19.82 2.29 0.60
N GLY A 288 18.98 3.30 0.32
CA GLY A 288 17.70 3.12 -0.37
C GLY A 288 16.59 2.50 0.49
N ARG A 289 16.77 2.45 1.81
CA ARG A 289 15.76 1.94 2.76
C ARG A 289 14.81 3.06 3.17
N ASP A 290 13.64 2.72 3.73
CA ASP A 290 12.70 3.71 4.27
C ASP A 290 13.39 4.65 5.28
N ALA A 291 13.34 5.97 5.04
CA ALA A 291 13.90 6.97 5.95
C ALA A 291 12.91 7.46 7.03
N GLY A 292 11.68 6.95 7.01
CA GLY A 292 10.64 7.27 7.99
C GLY A 292 9.69 8.39 7.57
N LEU A 293 9.51 8.61 6.26
CA LEU A 293 8.58 9.61 5.72
C LEU A 293 7.23 9.00 5.33
N ARG A 294 6.14 9.68 5.67
CA ARG A 294 4.78 9.37 5.23
C ARG A 294 4.12 10.64 4.72
N LEU A 295 3.35 10.50 3.65
CA LEU A 295 2.49 11.54 3.08
C LEU A 295 1.07 11.26 3.55
N VAL A 296 0.56 12.07 4.47
CA VAL A 296 -0.71 11.84 5.18
C VAL A 296 -1.39 13.19 5.39
N ASP A 297 -2.68 13.31 5.11
CA ASP A 297 -3.47 14.50 5.42
C ASP A 297 -3.71 14.56 6.95
N VAL A 298 -2.94 15.38 7.66
CA VAL A 298 -3.04 15.52 9.12
C VAL A 298 -3.83 16.75 9.55
N ASP A 299 -4.12 17.70 8.67
CA ASP A 299 -4.99 18.84 8.98
C ASP A 299 -6.41 18.72 8.40
N GLY A 300 -6.67 17.66 7.63
CA GLY A 300 -8.00 17.33 7.09
C GLY A 300 -8.39 18.16 5.88
N ASP A 301 -7.43 18.80 5.21
CA ASP A 301 -7.69 19.67 4.06
C ASP A 301 -7.76 18.94 2.70
N GLY A 302 -7.55 17.62 2.72
CA GLY A 302 -7.55 16.74 1.55
C GLY A 302 -6.22 16.66 0.81
N ARG A 303 -5.16 17.37 1.26
CA ARG A 303 -3.83 17.37 0.66
C ARG A 303 -2.83 16.64 1.54
N ALA A 304 -1.74 16.19 0.92
CA ALA A 304 -0.79 15.32 1.59
C ALA A 304 0.27 16.11 2.40
N ASP A 305 0.17 16.06 3.72
CA ASP A 305 1.19 16.62 4.62
C ASP A 305 2.38 15.68 4.78
N VAL A 306 3.51 16.22 5.25
CA VAL A 306 4.72 15.45 5.53
C VAL A 306 4.81 15.11 7.00
N VAL A 307 4.79 13.82 7.30
CA VAL A 307 5.16 13.27 8.61
C VAL A 307 6.48 12.52 8.45
N HIS A 308 7.53 12.96 9.13
CA HIS A 308 8.84 12.31 9.12
C HIS A 308 9.30 11.98 10.53
N SER A 309 9.71 10.74 10.78
CA SER A 309 10.18 10.33 12.11
C SER A 309 11.12 9.12 12.07
N ASN A 310 12.35 9.33 12.52
CA ASN A 310 13.35 8.26 12.63
C ASN A 310 14.16 8.39 13.94
N ALA A 311 15.23 7.61 14.05
CA ALA A 311 16.09 7.57 15.23
C ALA A 311 16.89 8.86 15.48
N GLN A 312 16.94 9.79 14.52
CA GLN A 312 17.70 11.04 14.64
C GLN A 312 16.78 12.25 14.89
N ARG A 313 15.64 12.31 14.21
CA ARG A 313 14.76 13.48 14.25
C ARG A 313 13.31 13.15 13.93
N TYR A 314 12.44 14.11 14.19
CA TYR A 314 11.06 14.07 13.77
C TYR A 314 10.55 15.44 13.34
N SER A 315 9.57 15.46 12.42
CA SER A 315 8.83 16.66 12.06
C SER A 315 7.46 16.35 11.42
N VAL A 316 6.53 17.29 11.54
CA VAL A 316 5.22 17.32 10.87
C VAL A 316 5.06 18.66 10.18
N HIS A 317 4.76 18.66 8.87
CA HIS A 317 4.63 19.87 8.06
C HIS A 317 3.37 19.82 7.21
N THR A 318 2.50 20.82 7.33
CA THR A 318 1.29 20.89 6.52
C THR A 318 1.55 21.48 5.14
N PHE A 319 0.83 20.99 4.12
CA PHE A 319 0.99 21.44 2.74
C PHE A 319 0.18 22.71 2.47
N ALA A 320 0.83 23.79 2.03
CA ALA A 320 0.16 25.05 1.74
C ALA A 320 -0.42 25.08 0.31
N SER A 321 0.42 24.84 -0.69
CA SER A 321 0.05 24.84 -2.12
C SER A 321 1.21 24.34 -2.97
N ILE A 322 0.98 24.14 -4.27
CA ILE A 322 2.03 23.76 -5.23
C ILE A 322 3.08 24.87 -5.45
N ASP A 323 2.75 26.12 -5.13
CA ASP A 323 3.64 27.27 -5.27
C ASP A 323 4.47 27.54 -4.01
N GLU A 324 3.91 27.25 -2.82
CA GLU A 324 4.55 27.52 -1.52
C GLU A 324 5.17 26.26 -0.89
N GLY A 325 4.66 25.08 -1.19
CA GLY A 325 5.08 23.80 -0.64
C GLY A 325 4.59 23.57 0.79
N TRP A 326 5.36 22.80 1.56
CA TRP A 326 5.03 22.52 2.97
C TRP A 326 5.52 23.65 3.89
N ARG A 327 4.67 24.01 4.85
CA ARG A 327 4.91 25.08 5.83
C ARG A 327 5.99 24.70 6.84
N GLN A 328 6.33 25.67 7.70
CA GLN A 328 7.14 25.41 8.90
C GLN A 328 6.49 24.31 9.75
N ALA A 329 7.33 23.47 10.36
CA ALA A 329 6.85 22.32 11.10
C ALA A 329 5.95 22.73 12.27
N ALA A 330 4.74 22.16 12.36
CA ALA A 330 3.86 22.26 13.52
C ALA A 330 4.47 21.55 14.74
N MET A 331 5.18 20.45 14.50
CA MET A 331 5.95 19.71 15.48
C MET A 331 7.31 19.35 14.90
N SER A 332 8.41 19.57 15.63
CA SER A 332 9.73 19.05 15.25
C SER A 332 10.70 18.98 16.43
N GLY A 333 11.73 18.14 16.31
CA GLY A 333 12.81 18.03 17.28
C GLY A 333 13.88 17.01 16.89
N LYS A 334 15.00 17.00 17.61
CA LYS A 334 15.95 15.88 17.58
C LYS A 334 15.55 14.84 18.62
N ARG A 335 15.87 13.59 18.32
CA ARG A 335 15.56 12.45 19.19
C ARG A 335 16.32 12.57 20.52
N GLY A 336 15.61 12.46 21.64
CA GLY A 336 16.16 12.50 22.99
C GLY A 336 16.29 13.90 23.61
N GLU A 337 15.83 14.96 22.92
CA GLU A 337 15.81 16.32 23.49
C GLU A 337 14.55 16.61 24.32
N ARG A 338 13.49 15.80 24.17
CA ARG A 338 12.23 15.93 24.93
C ARG A 338 11.84 14.59 25.55
N ASP A 339 10.81 14.60 26.39
CA ASP A 339 10.21 13.36 26.87
C ASP A 339 9.69 12.54 25.68
N SER A 340 9.89 11.23 25.71
CA SER A 340 9.40 10.31 24.68
C SER A 340 7.90 10.42 24.38
N LEU A 341 7.09 10.88 25.35
CA LEU A 341 5.67 11.14 25.18
C LEU A 341 5.37 12.46 24.48
N ASP A 342 6.34 13.36 24.33
CA ASP A 342 6.21 14.62 23.60
C ASP A 342 6.84 14.58 22.21
N GLU A 343 7.69 13.58 21.96
CA GLU A 343 8.24 13.34 20.64
C GLU A 343 7.27 12.55 19.76
N LEU A 344 7.34 12.80 18.45
CA LEU A 344 6.65 11.95 17.48
C LEU A 344 7.28 10.55 17.52
N PRO A 345 6.48 9.48 17.67
CA PRO A 345 7.01 8.11 17.63
C PRO A 345 7.79 7.85 16.34
N MET A 346 8.86 7.06 16.43
CA MET A 346 9.64 6.68 15.25
C MET A 346 8.75 5.92 14.27
N ILE A 347 8.86 6.22 12.98
CA ILE A 347 8.27 5.39 11.91
C ILE A 347 9.24 4.27 11.55
N VAL A 348 10.53 4.60 11.52
CA VAL A 348 11.63 3.66 11.29
C VAL A 348 12.62 3.74 12.45
N ARG A 349 13.05 2.56 12.94
CA ARG A 349 14.03 2.42 14.03
C ARG A 349 15.46 2.63 13.53
N ALA A 350 16.42 2.73 14.46
CA ALA A 350 17.82 2.97 14.14
C ALA A 350 18.45 1.89 13.24
N ASP A 351 17.96 0.65 13.32
CA ASP A 351 18.41 -0.47 12.48
C ASP A 351 17.75 -0.49 11.08
N GLY A 352 16.78 0.40 10.82
CA GLY A 352 16.01 0.46 9.58
C GLY A 352 14.72 -0.36 9.61
N SER A 353 14.39 -1.01 10.73
CA SER A 353 13.14 -1.76 10.86
C SER A 353 11.92 -0.84 11.00
N ASN A 354 10.78 -1.30 10.47
CA ASN A 354 9.49 -0.63 10.63
C ASN A 354 9.06 -0.68 12.11
N ASN A 355 8.60 0.45 12.65
CA ASN A 355 8.25 0.57 14.08
C ASN A 355 6.75 0.32 14.38
N GLY A 356 5.97 -0.21 13.44
CA GLY A 356 4.54 -0.49 13.62
C GLY A 356 3.65 0.75 13.56
N VAL A 357 4.09 1.81 12.86
CA VAL A 357 3.31 3.05 12.71
C VAL A 357 2.31 2.94 11.56
N TRP A 358 1.07 3.31 11.83
CA TRP A 358 0.01 3.44 10.82
C TRP A 358 -0.88 4.65 11.14
N PHE A 359 -1.69 5.05 10.16
CA PHE A 359 -2.52 6.27 10.22
C PHE A 359 -3.95 5.91 9.87
N GLY A 360 -4.91 6.46 10.62
CA GLY A 360 -6.33 6.21 10.39
C GLY A 360 -7.19 6.81 11.49
N TYR A 361 -8.47 7.05 11.20
CA TYR A 361 -9.44 7.60 12.16
C TYR A 361 -8.98 8.92 12.81
N GLY A 362 -8.31 9.80 12.07
CA GLY A 362 -7.78 11.07 12.58
C GLY A 362 -6.62 10.92 13.58
N HIS A 363 -5.91 9.79 13.54
CA HIS A 363 -4.82 9.49 14.47
C HIS A 363 -3.63 8.83 13.78
N LEU A 364 -2.44 9.10 14.33
CA LEU A 364 -1.26 8.23 14.21
C LEU A 364 -1.35 7.17 15.29
N TRP A 365 -1.07 5.93 14.93
CA TRP A 365 -1.07 4.77 15.82
C TRP A 365 0.28 4.08 15.79
N VAL A 366 0.71 3.57 16.95
CA VAL A 366 1.88 2.69 17.08
C VAL A 366 1.49 1.49 17.90
N GLN A 367 1.71 0.30 17.35
CA GLN A 367 1.55 -0.95 18.06
C GLN A 367 2.73 -1.86 17.76
N ASN A 368 3.52 -2.16 18.79
CA ASN A 368 4.71 -2.99 18.70
C ASN A 368 5.07 -3.56 20.08
N GLU A 369 6.24 -4.20 20.22
CA GLU A 369 6.70 -4.79 21.47
C GLU A 369 6.93 -3.77 22.60
N ASP A 370 7.13 -2.49 22.27
CA ASP A 370 7.39 -1.40 23.21
C ASP A 370 6.10 -0.74 23.75
N THR A 371 4.96 -0.96 23.09
CA THR A 371 3.66 -0.37 23.50
C THR A 371 2.88 -1.26 24.46
N GLY A 372 3.18 -2.56 24.50
CA GLY A 372 2.52 -3.55 25.33
C GLY A 372 2.56 -3.20 26.83
N LYS A 373 1.37 -3.06 27.45
CA LYS A 373 1.17 -2.74 28.89
C LYS A 373 1.66 -1.34 29.31
N LYS A 374 2.31 -0.60 28.40
CA LYS A 374 2.76 0.78 28.62
C LYS A 374 1.64 1.78 28.39
N PHE A 375 0.79 1.53 27.39
CA PHE A 375 -0.34 2.39 27.03
C PHE A 375 -1.68 1.66 27.20
N PRO A 376 -2.78 2.41 27.42
CA PRO A 376 -4.13 1.86 27.27
C PRO A 376 -4.28 1.10 25.95
N ASP A 377 -4.97 -0.04 25.99
CA ASP A 377 -5.21 -0.92 24.84
C ASP A 377 -3.93 -1.43 24.14
N HIS A 378 -2.76 -1.29 24.77
CA HIS A 378 -1.45 -1.67 24.24
C HIS A 378 -0.99 -0.87 23.00
N VAL A 379 -1.54 0.34 22.81
CA VAL A 379 -1.31 1.16 21.60
C VAL A 379 -0.99 2.60 21.98
N ASP A 380 0.03 3.19 21.35
CA ASP A 380 0.25 4.64 21.41
C ASP A 380 -0.57 5.31 20.29
N ARG A 381 -1.41 6.29 20.64
CA ARG A 381 -2.27 7.01 19.71
C ARG A 381 -2.07 8.51 19.84
N ARG A 382 -1.88 9.20 18.70
CA ARG A 382 -1.68 10.65 18.63
C ARG A 382 -2.73 11.24 17.69
N SER A 383 -3.56 12.15 18.19
CA SER A 383 -4.55 12.82 17.35
C SER A 383 -3.87 13.69 16.31
N PHE A 384 -4.49 13.80 15.15
CA PHE A 384 -4.07 14.69 14.07
C PHE A 384 -4.02 16.15 14.51
N ASP A 385 -5.01 16.63 15.28
CA ASP A 385 -5.00 17.97 15.89
C ASP A 385 -3.69 18.26 16.64
N ARG A 386 -3.24 17.30 17.47
CA ARG A 386 -1.97 17.43 18.20
C ARG A 386 -0.77 17.49 17.27
N LEU A 387 -0.77 16.71 16.19
CA LEU A 387 0.32 16.68 15.22
C LEU A 387 0.37 17.96 14.38
N ALA A 388 -0.79 18.50 14.02
CA ALA A 388 -0.96 19.74 13.27
C ALA A 388 -0.79 21.00 14.13
N GLY A 389 -0.70 20.86 15.46
CA GLY A 389 -0.50 21.97 16.39
C GLY A 389 -1.75 22.81 16.61
N GLN A 390 -2.94 22.20 16.50
CA GLN A 390 -4.25 22.82 16.64
C GLN A 390 -4.85 22.67 18.05
#